data_AF-A0A7V8QIK6-F1
#
_entry.id   AF-A0A7V8QIK6-F1
#
_cell.length_a   1.000
_cell.length_b   1.000
_cell.length_c   1.000
_cell.angle_alpha   90.00
_cell.angle_beta   90.00
_cell.angle_gamma   90.00
#
_symmetry.space_group_name_H-M   'P 1'
#
loop_
_entity.id
_entity.type
_entity.pdbx_description
1 polymer ?
#
loop_
_entity_poly.entity_id
_entity_poly.type
_entity_poly.pdbx_seq_one_letter_code
_entity_poly.pdbx_strand_id
1 'polypeptide(L)'
;GLVGGGIAAILAATLKSAAGARGNDAYGMMILLGWGATLLVAANTALGEAMAHALADGQLYFSRPRHLVAAAGFALILAGALPWLSRRLIRARFTPEDETANRLPAWRWHFGFDLAVAVGMALGTATIGLMAAFALVFLPAWAAFRVAPGWRWALTLAALIGIACYLAAFVTAMALNQPFGPVMVAMLLVVCPVVALAGRR
;
A
#
# COMPACT_ATOMS: atom_id res chain seq x y z
N GLY A 1 2.04 2.68 -18.98
CA GLY A 1 3.41 2.13 -18.94
C GLY A 1 4.06 2.46 -17.60
N LEU A 2 4.91 1.56 -17.06
CA LEU A 2 5.54 1.65 -15.74
C LEU A 2 6.15 3.04 -15.41
N VAL A 3 6.68 3.71 -16.45
CA VAL A 3 7.30 5.05 -16.38
C VAL A 3 6.29 6.14 -15.97
N GLY A 4 5.07 6.12 -16.51
CA GLY A 4 4.02 7.09 -16.17
C GLY A 4 3.49 6.90 -14.74
N GLY A 5 3.37 5.65 -14.29
CA GLY A 5 2.95 5.34 -12.92
C GLY A 5 3.99 5.76 -11.87
N GLY A 6 5.28 5.59 -12.18
CA GLY A 6 6.37 6.06 -11.31
C GLY A 6 6.40 7.59 -11.17
N ILE A 7 6.22 8.32 -12.28
CA ILE A 7 6.17 9.80 -12.26
C ILE A 7 4.97 10.29 -11.45
N ALA A 8 3.79 9.69 -11.63
CA ALA A 8 2.60 10.02 -10.86
C ALA A 8 2.77 9.73 -9.36
N ALA A 9 3.41 8.61 -9.00
CA ALA A 9 3.72 8.27 -7.62
C ALA A 9 4.68 9.28 -6.96
N ILE A 10 5.71 9.72 -7.68
CA ILE A 10 6.65 10.74 -7.20
C ILE A 10 5.94 12.08 -7.01
N LEU A 11 5.14 12.52 -7.98
CA LEU A 11 4.33 13.75 -7.88
C LEU A 11 3.34 13.70 -6.72
N ALA A 12 2.68 12.57 -6.51
CA ALA A 12 1.75 12.38 -5.40
C ALA A 12 2.47 12.47 -4.05
N ALA A 13 3.65 11.85 -3.92
CA ALA A 13 4.45 11.90 -2.71
C ALA A 13 5.01 13.32 -2.42
N THR A 14 5.45 14.06 -3.45
CA THR A 14 5.93 15.44 -3.28
C THR A 14 4.80 16.38 -2.87
N LEU A 15 3.64 16.30 -3.51
CA LEU A 15 2.47 17.12 -3.17
C LEU A 15 2.00 16.87 -1.74
N LYS A 16 1.94 15.60 -1.33
CA LYS A 16 1.58 15.24 0.05
C LYS A 16 2.57 15.78 1.07
N SER A 17 3.87 15.63 0.79
CA SER A 17 4.93 16.13 1.67
C SER A 17 4.93 17.65 1.76
N ALA A 18 4.59 18.37 0.69
CA ALA A 18 4.47 19.82 0.68
C ALA A 18 3.23 20.31 1.44
N ALA A 19 2.12 19.56 1.40
CA ALA A 19 0.89 19.89 2.10
C ALA A 19 0.92 19.63 3.62
N GLY A 20 2.00 19.02 4.15
CA GLY A 20 2.14 18.76 5.59
C GLY A 20 1.12 17.77 6.17
N ALA A 21 0.43 17.00 5.31
CA ALA A 21 -0.63 16.09 5.70
C ALA A 21 -0.06 14.82 6.38
N ARG A 22 -0.10 14.77 7.72
CA ARG A 22 0.57 13.74 8.55
C ARG A 22 -0.34 12.59 9.05
N GLY A 23 -1.43 12.29 8.35
CA GLY A 23 -2.42 11.29 8.76
C GLY A 23 -2.73 10.22 7.70
N ASN A 24 -3.38 9.13 8.12
CA ASN A 24 -3.88 8.09 7.20
C ASN A 24 -4.99 8.62 6.29
N ASP A 25 -5.75 9.59 6.78
CA ASP A 25 -6.84 10.28 6.06
C ASP A 25 -6.32 10.96 4.79
N ALA A 26 -5.08 11.44 4.80
CA ALA A 26 -4.41 12.01 3.64
C ALA A 26 -4.23 10.97 2.53
N TYR A 27 -3.91 9.71 2.88
CA TYR A 27 -3.88 8.63 1.89
C TYR A 27 -5.30 8.36 1.37
N GLY A 28 -6.31 8.32 2.23
CA GLY A 28 -7.72 8.19 1.80
C GLY A 28 -8.14 9.26 0.78
N MET A 29 -7.84 10.53 1.05
CA MET A 29 -8.12 11.64 0.12
C MET A 29 -7.33 11.55 -1.18
N MET A 30 -6.04 11.22 -1.12
CA MET A 30 -5.21 11.02 -2.32
C MET A 30 -5.72 9.87 -3.19
N ILE A 31 -6.25 8.83 -2.56
CA ILE A 31 -6.86 7.69 -3.25
C ILE A 31 -8.13 8.13 -3.96
N LEU A 32 -9.03 8.82 -3.26
CA LEU A 32 -10.26 9.34 -3.86
C LEU A 32 -9.98 10.31 -5.01
N LEU A 33 -8.99 11.20 -4.84
CA LEU A 33 -8.54 12.13 -5.88
C LEU A 33 -7.94 11.39 -7.08
N GLY A 34 -7.00 10.46 -6.83
CA GLY A 34 -6.37 9.68 -7.89
C GLY A 34 -7.38 8.81 -8.64
N TRP A 35 -8.34 8.23 -7.93
CA TRP A 35 -9.38 7.39 -8.52
C TRP A 35 -10.41 8.22 -9.29
N GLY A 36 -10.88 9.33 -8.70
CA GLY A 36 -11.75 10.29 -9.38
C GLY A 36 -11.12 10.85 -10.65
N ALA A 37 -9.84 11.24 -10.61
CA ALA A 37 -9.12 11.69 -11.80
C ALA A 37 -9.00 10.59 -12.86
N THR A 38 -8.71 9.34 -12.45
CA THR A 38 -8.62 8.21 -13.37
C THR A 38 -9.98 7.92 -14.04
N LEU A 39 -11.07 7.95 -13.27
CA LEU A 39 -12.43 7.75 -13.78
C LEU A 39 -12.87 8.89 -14.70
N LEU A 40 -12.53 10.13 -14.39
CA LEU A 40 -12.79 11.27 -15.25
C LEU A 40 -12.02 11.17 -16.57
N VAL A 41 -10.74 10.79 -16.53
CA VAL A 41 -9.97 10.55 -17.76
C VAL A 41 -10.55 9.38 -18.56
N ALA A 42 -10.98 8.31 -17.90
CA ALA A 42 -11.63 7.16 -18.53
C ALA A 42 -12.96 7.53 -19.20
N ALA A 43 -13.82 8.30 -18.52
CA ALA A 43 -15.10 8.73 -19.06
C ALA A 43 -14.97 9.65 -20.28
N ASN A 44 -13.83 10.32 -20.43
CA ASN A 44 -13.61 11.30 -21.50
C ASN A 44 -12.67 10.81 -22.61
N THR A 45 -12.05 9.63 -22.47
CA THR A 45 -11.10 9.09 -23.47
C THR A 45 -11.20 7.57 -23.61
N ALA A 46 -11.20 7.07 -24.85
CA ALA A 46 -11.20 5.63 -25.15
C ALA A 46 -9.95 4.91 -24.58
N LEU A 47 -8.81 5.61 -24.51
CA LEU A 47 -7.60 5.10 -23.87
C LEU A 47 -7.78 4.93 -22.36
N GLY A 48 -8.49 5.86 -21.71
CA GLY A 48 -8.73 5.82 -20.28
C GLY A 48 -9.69 4.69 -19.88
N GLU A 49 -10.69 4.36 -20.70
CA GLU A 49 -11.60 3.24 -20.46
C GLU A 49 -10.88 1.88 -20.43
N ALA A 50 -9.99 1.65 -21.41
CA ALA A 50 -9.14 0.46 -21.45
C ALA A 50 -8.15 0.41 -20.28
N MET A 51 -7.58 1.56 -19.89
CA MET A 51 -6.70 1.65 -18.72
C MET A 51 -7.45 1.39 -17.41
N ALA A 52 -8.70 1.85 -17.27
CA ALA A 52 -9.52 1.63 -16.09
C ALA A 52 -9.86 0.15 -15.89
N HIS A 53 -10.22 -0.56 -16.97
CA HIS A 53 -10.44 -2.01 -16.92
C HIS A 53 -9.16 -2.75 -16.56
N ALA A 54 -8.02 -2.40 -17.18
CA ALA A 54 -6.74 -3.02 -16.86
C ALA A 54 -6.29 -2.80 -15.39
N LEU A 55 -6.59 -1.63 -14.81
CA LEU A 55 -6.35 -1.35 -13.40
C LEU A 55 -7.32 -2.05 -12.45
N ALA A 56 -8.57 -2.24 -12.87
CA ALA A 56 -9.60 -2.91 -12.09
C ALA A 56 -9.34 -4.42 -12.00
N ASP A 57 -9.03 -5.05 -13.12
CA ASP A 57 -8.83 -6.50 -13.21
C ASP A 57 -7.45 -6.94 -12.68
N GLY A 58 -6.46 -6.06 -12.77
CA GLY A 58 -5.07 -6.38 -12.44
C GLY A 58 -4.43 -7.32 -13.47
N GLN A 59 -3.11 -7.27 -13.59
CA GLN A 59 -2.35 -8.07 -14.55
C GLN A 59 -1.73 -9.33 -13.92
N LEU A 60 -2.35 -9.88 -12.88
CA LEU A 60 -1.73 -10.95 -12.07
C LEU A 60 -1.36 -12.16 -12.93
N TYR A 61 -2.20 -12.50 -13.91
CA TYR A 61 -1.97 -13.56 -14.90
C TYR A 61 -0.88 -13.24 -15.95
N PHE A 62 -0.55 -11.96 -16.17
CA PHE A 62 0.45 -11.50 -17.16
C PHE A 62 1.76 -11.03 -16.52
N SER A 63 1.97 -11.32 -15.24
CA SER A 63 3.18 -10.91 -14.52
C SER A 63 4.40 -11.70 -15.00
N ARG A 64 5.16 -11.10 -15.94
CA ARG A 64 6.43 -11.67 -16.45
C ARG A 64 7.49 -11.72 -15.33
N PRO A 65 8.50 -12.61 -15.41
CA PRO A 65 9.53 -12.78 -14.37
C PRO A 65 10.21 -11.47 -13.94
N ARG A 66 10.37 -10.51 -14.86
CA ARG A 66 10.91 -9.17 -14.59
C ARG A 66 10.09 -8.36 -13.57
N HIS A 67 8.76 -8.49 -13.56
CA HIS A 67 7.91 -7.80 -12.59
C HIS A 67 8.05 -8.43 -11.21
N LEU A 68 8.20 -9.76 -11.15
CA LEU A 68 8.47 -10.47 -9.91
C LEU A 68 9.84 -10.08 -9.33
N VAL A 69 10.90 -10.03 -10.15
CA VAL A 69 12.23 -9.61 -9.69
C VAL A 69 12.22 -8.16 -9.21
N ALA A 70 11.55 -7.26 -9.92
CA ALA A 70 11.43 -5.86 -9.49
C ALA A 70 10.66 -5.73 -8.16
N ALA A 71 9.53 -6.45 -8.02
CA ALA A 71 8.75 -6.45 -6.79
C ALA A 71 9.50 -7.10 -5.61
N ALA A 72 10.21 -8.20 -5.84
CA ALA A 72 11.04 -8.88 -4.85
C ALA A 72 12.22 -8.00 -4.41
N GLY A 73 12.91 -7.37 -5.36
CA GLY A 73 13.99 -6.42 -5.07
C GLY A 73 13.48 -5.23 -4.25
N PHE A 74 12.34 -4.65 -4.63
CA PHE A 74 11.70 -3.58 -3.87
C PHE A 74 11.29 -4.03 -2.46
N ALA A 75 10.70 -5.21 -2.32
CA ALA A 75 10.32 -5.78 -1.03
C ALA A 75 11.54 -6.02 -0.12
N LEU A 76 12.65 -6.52 -0.66
CA LEU A 76 13.90 -6.71 0.09
C LEU A 76 14.52 -5.39 0.53
N ILE A 77 14.55 -4.39 -0.35
CA ILE A 77 15.01 -3.03 -0.01
C ILE A 77 14.16 -2.46 1.13
N LEU A 78 12.84 -2.58 1.04
CA LEU A 78 11.95 -2.13 2.10
C LEU A 78 12.14 -2.93 3.39
N ALA A 79 12.26 -4.25 3.34
CA ALA A 79 12.49 -5.08 4.52
C ALA A 79 13.78 -4.69 5.27
N GLY A 80 14.85 -4.33 4.55
CA GLY A 80 16.08 -3.82 5.13
C GLY A 80 15.99 -2.38 5.64
N ALA A 81 15.26 -1.50 4.93
CA ALA A 81 15.13 -0.10 5.29
C ALA A 81 14.11 0.16 6.42
N LEU A 82 13.06 -0.66 6.53
CA LEU A 82 11.94 -0.48 7.47
C LEU A 82 12.38 -0.40 8.94
N PRO A 83 13.26 -1.27 9.46
CA PRO A 83 13.71 -1.21 10.85
C PRO A 83 14.45 0.08 11.18
N TRP A 84 15.14 0.66 10.19
CA TRP A 84 15.87 1.92 10.33
C TRP A 84 14.94 3.12 10.21
N LEU A 85 14.05 3.11 9.21
CA LEU A 85 13.09 4.18 8.95
C LEU A 85 12.05 4.28 10.07
N SER A 86 11.54 3.15 10.57
CA SER A 86 10.60 3.10 11.69
C SER A 86 11.16 3.73 12.95
N ARG A 87 12.42 3.45 13.31
CA ARG A 87 13.08 4.10 14.46
C ARG A 87 13.10 5.62 14.33
N ARG A 88 13.34 6.14 13.12
CA ARG A 88 13.38 7.59 12.85
C ARG A 88 11.98 8.22 12.86
N LEU A 89 11.01 7.57 12.22
CA LEU A 89 9.61 8.04 12.18
C LEU A 89 8.95 8.05 13.56
N ILE A 90 9.24 7.04 14.41
CA ILE A 90 8.74 6.99 15.79
C ILE A 90 9.36 8.13 16.60
N ARG A 91 10.67 8.35 16.50
CA ARG A 91 11.34 9.47 17.20
C ARG A 91 10.77 10.82 16.79
N ALA A 92 10.66 11.09 15.49
CA ALA A 92 10.08 12.33 14.98
C ALA A 92 8.64 12.59 15.48
N ARG A 93 7.89 11.53 15.80
CA ARG A 93 6.51 11.64 16.29
C ARG A 93 6.39 11.77 17.81
N PHE A 94 7.29 11.17 18.58
CA PHE A 94 7.26 11.22 20.05
C PHE A 94 8.12 12.34 20.65
N THR A 95 9.19 12.76 19.97
CA THR A 95 10.04 13.88 20.38
C THR A 95 10.22 14.91 19.26
N PRO A 96 9.14 15.60 18.86
CA PRO A 96 9.21 16.63 17.81
C PRO A 96 10.11 17.81 18.18
N GLU A 97 10.31 18.05 19.48
CA GLU A 97 11.14 19.12 20.05
C GLU A 97 12.64 18.91 19.80
N ASP A 98 13.12 17.66 19.75
CA ASP A 98 14.53 17.34 19.48
C ASP A 98 14.94 17.70 18.04
N GLU A 99 14.03 17.50 17.08
CA GLU A 99 14.28 17.83 15.66
C GLU A 99 14.22 19.33 15.39
N THR A 100 13.35 20.06 16.11
CA THR A 100 13.28 21.52 16.05
C THR A 100 14.48 22.17 16.74
N ALA A 101 14.94 21.62 17.87
CA ALA A 101 16.14 22.08 18.56
C ALA A 101 17.43 21.85 17.74
N ASN A 102 17.54 20.71 17.03
CA ASN A 102 18.69 20.40 16.18
C ASN A 102 18.63 20.99 14.76
N ARG A 103 17.57 21.75 14.40
CA ARG A 103 17.33 22.28 13.04
C ARG A 103 17.46 21.22 11.94
N LEU A 104 17.20 19.96 12.25
CA LEU A 104 17.29 18.88 11.27
C LEU A 104 15.99 18.85 10.46
N PRO A 105 16.04 18.84 9.11
CA PRO A 105 14.82 18.87 8.31
C PRO A 105 14.07 17.53 8.44
N ALA A 106 13.05 17.49 9.29
CA ALA A 106 12.16 16.34 9.52
C ALA A 106 11.55 15.77 8.22
N TRP A 107 11.45 16.60 7.16
CA TRP A 107 10.84 16.25 5.88
C TRP A 107 11.52 15.07 5.17
N ARG A 108 12.84 14.87 5.36
CA ARG A 108 13.61 13.87 4.62
C ARG A 108 13.13 12.43 4.87
N TRP A 109 12.77 12.12 6.12
CA TRP A 109 12.34 10.78 6.51
C TRP A 109 10.89 10.51 6.13
N HIS A 110 10.03 11.53 6.26
CA HIS A 110 8.64 11.46 5.82
C HIS A 110 8.53 11.31 4.30
N PHE A 111 9.31 12.08 3.54
CA PHE A 111 9.34 11.97 2.09
C PHE A 111 9.82 10.61 1.60
N GLY A 112 10.90 10.07 2.21
CA GLY A 112 11.39 8.73 1.88
C GLY A 112 10.35 7.63 2.14
N PHE A 113 9.61 7.73 3.24
CA PHE A 113 8.51 6.82 3.54
C PHE A 113 7.33 6.99 2.56
N ASP A 114 6.92 8.22 2.28
CA ASP A 114 5.82 8.51 1.35
C ASP A 114 6.15 8.04 -0.07
N LEU A 115 7.39 8.20 -0.52
CA LEU A 115 7.86 7.68 -1.79
C LEU A 115 7.81 6.15 -1.83
N ALA A 116 8.27 5.48 -0.77
CA ALA A 116 8.18 4.02 -0.64
C ALA A 116 6.71 3.54 -0.72
N VAL A 117 5.79 4.20 0.00
CA VAL A 117 4.37 3.88 -0.05
C VAL A 117 3.82 4.09 -1.46
N ALA A 118 4.14 5.22 -2.10
CA ALA A 118 3.66 5.53 -3.45
C ALA A 118 4.16 4.52 -4.50
N VAL A 119 5.44 4.13 -4.45
CA VAL A 119 6.01 3.11 -5.33
C VAL A 119 5.38 1.74 -5.07
N GLY A 120 5.22 1.36 -3.79
CA GLY A 120 4.56 0.11 -3.42
C GLY A 120 3.11 0.03 -3.90
N MET A 121 2.36 1.13 -3.74
CA MET A 121 0.99 1.25 -4.24
C MET A 121 0.93 1.17 -5.77
N ALA A 122 1.84 1.83 -6.48
CA ALA A 122 1.89 1.79 -7.94
C ALA A 122 2.19 0.37 -8.45
N LEU A 123 3.16 -0.32 -7.85
CA LEU A 123 3.50 -1.71 -8.19
C LEU A 123 2.35 -2.67 -7.85
N GLY A 124 1.73 -2.52 -6.69
CA GLY A 124 0.59 -3.34 -6.27
C GLY A 124 -0.61 -3.14 -7.20
N THR A 125 -0.97 -1.89 -7.49
CA THR A 125 -2.08 -1.56 -8.39
C THR A 125 -1.86 -2.12 -9.79
N ALA A 126 -0.63 -2.02 -10.31
CA ALA A 126 -0.29 -2.53 -11.63
C ALA A 126 -0.32 -4.07 -11.71
N THR A 127 -0.16 -4.78 -10.59
CA THR A 127 -0.05 -6.25 -10.55
C THR A 127 -1.36 -6.91 -10.15
N ILE A 128 -1.89 -6.59 -8.98
CA ILE A 128 -3.08 -7.24 -8.40
C ILE A 128 -4.35 -6.41 -8.56
N GLY A 129 -4.25 -5.26 -9.20
CA GLY A 129 -5.34 -4.31 -9.38
C GLY A 129 -5.50 -3.38 -8.19
N LEU A 130 -6.26 -2.31 -8.43
CA LEU A 130 -6.45 -1.22 -7.48
C LEU A 130 -7.13 -1.66 -6.19
N MET A 131 -8.23 -2.43 -6.29
CA MET A 131 -9.03 -2.84 -5.14
C MET A 131 -8.24 -3.72 -4.16
N ALA A 132 -7.52 -4.72 -4.68
CA ALA A 132 -6.73 -5.63 -3.87
C ALA A 132 -5.53 -4.91 -3.23
N ALA A 133 -4.85 -4.02 -3.98
CA ALA A 133 -3.75 -3.22 -3.45
C ALA A 133 -4.19 -2.36 -2.27
N PHE A 134 -5.35 -1.69 -2.37
CA PHE A 134 -5.87 -0.90 -1.26
C PHE A 134 -6.25 -1.73 -0.05
N ALA A 135 -6.99 -2.81 -0.26
CA ALA A 135 -7.37 -3.66 0.86
C ALA A 135 -6.14 -4.20 1.61
N LEU A 136 -5.09 -4.58 0.87
CA LEU A 136 -3.84 -5.09 1.43
C LEU A 136 -3.06 -4.04 2.23
N VAL A 137 -3.12 -2.76 1.85
CA VAL A 137 -2.44 -1.70 2.59
C VAL A 137 -3.15 -1.36 3.91
N PHE A 138 -4.49 -1.40 3.95
CA PHE A 138 -5.23 -0.93 5.12
C PHE A 138 -5.67 -2.04 6.09
N LEU A 139 -6.28 -3.13 5.59
CA LEU A 139 -6.96 -4.11 6.45
C LEU A 139 -5.98 -4.93 7.32
N PRO A 140 -4.87 -5.49 6.78
CA PRO A 140 -3.90 -6.22 7.58
C PRO A 140 -3.26 -5.35 8.67
N ALA A 141 -2.92 -4.09 8.34
CA ALA A 141 -2.36 -3.14 9.30
C ALA A 141 -3.37 -2.86 10.43
N TRP A 142 -4.62 -2.53 10.07
CA TRP A 142 -5.68 -2.29 11.06
C TRP A 142 -5.86 -3.48 12.02
N ALA A 143 -5.91 -4.70 11.51
CA ALA A 143 -6.04 -5.89 12.34
C ALA A 143 -4.80 -6.13 13.21
N ALA A 144 -3.60 -6.02 12.64
CA ALA A 144 -2.36 -6.28 13.35
C ALA A 144 -2.11 -5.30 14.49
N PHE A 145 -2.37 -4.00 14.29
CA PHE A 145 -2.20 -2.98 15.34
C PHE A 145 -3.17 -3.13 16.51
N ARG A 146 -4.27 -3.89 16.36
CA ARG A 146 -5.21 -4.19 17.46
C ARG A 146 -4.72 -5.29 18.39
N VAL A 147 -3.84 -6.17 17.92
CA VAL A 147 -3.42 -7.39 18.63
C VAL A 147 -1.95 -7.35 19.03
N ALA A 148 -1.12 -6.66 18.26
CA ALA A 148 0.32 -6.73 18.42
C ALA A 148 0.82 -6.02 19.71
N PRO A 149 1.74 -6.65 20.47
CA PRO A 149 2.28 -6.07 21.71
C PRO A 149 3.30 -4.95 21.47
N GLY A 150 3.67 -4.69 20.20
CA GLY A 150 4.61 -3.63 19.87
C GLY A 150 4.71 -3.38 18.37
N TRP A 151 5.41 -2.30 18.00
CA TRP A 151 5.50 -1.84 16.61
C TRP A 151 6.05 -2.88 15.63
N ARG A 152 7.13 -3.57 16.01
CA ARG A 152 7.75 -4.62 15.16
C ARG A 152 6.80 -5.79 14.92
N TRP A 153 6.08 -6.21 15.98
CA TRP A 153 5.08 -7.26 15.90
C TRP A 153 3.88 -6.85 15.05
N ALA A 154 3.46 -5.59 15.11
CA ALA A 154 2.38 -5.10 14.25
C ALA A 154 2.77 -5.18 12.77
N LEU A 155 4.00 -4.79 12.43
CA LEU A 155 4.51 -4.86 11.06
C LEU A 155 4.63 -6.30 10.56
N THR A 156 5.19 -7.22 11.37
CA THR A 156 5.33 -8.62 10.96
C THR A 156 3.97 -9.29 10.84
N LEU A 157 3.06 -9.07 11.79
CA LEU A 157 1.71 -9.64 11.76
C LEU A 157 0.90 -9.12 10.57
N ALA A 158 0.98 -7.82 10.26
CA ALA A 158 0.33 -7.26 9.07
C ALA A 158 0.85 -7.91 7.78
N ALA A 159 2.17 -8.08 7.65
CA ALA A 159 2.78 -8.73 6.50
C ALA A 159 2.35 -10.21 6.39
N LEU A 160 2.33 -10.95 7.50
CA LEU A 160 1.91 -12.35 7.53
C LEU A 160 0.44 -12.52 7.16
N ILE A 161 -0.46 -11.69 7.71
CA ILE A 161 -1.89 -11.69 7.35
C ILE A 161 -2.04 -11.39 5.86
N GLY A 162 -1.34 -10.37 5.34
CA GLY A 162 -1.40 -10.02 3.93
C GLY A 162 -0.96 -11.16 3.01
N ILE A 163 0.16 -11.81 3.31
CA ILE A 163 0.69 -12.95 2.54
C ILE A 163 -0.26 -14.15 2.61
N ALA A 164 -0.74 -14.49 3.81
CA ALA A 164 -1.65 -15.63 4.00
C ALA A 164 -2.96 -15.43 3.24
N CYS A 165 -3.57 -14.24 3.36
CA CYS A 165 -4.80 -13.90 2.64
C CYS A 165 -4.57 -13.87 1.13
N TYR A 166 -3.42 -13.35 0.66
CA TYR A 166 -3.08 -13.34 -0.77
C TYR A 166 -3.02 -14.77 -1.32
N LEU A 167 -2.29 -15.68 -0.66
CA LEU A 167 -2.15 -17.07 -1.11
C LEU A 167 -3.49 -17.80 -1.09
N ALA A 168 -4.26 -17.64 -0.02
CA ALA A 168 -5.58 -18.24 0.10
C ALA A 168 -6.57 -17.70 -0.95
N ALA A 169 -6.55 -16.39 -1.19
CA ALA A 169 -7.36 -15.76 -2.23
C ALA A 169 -6.96 -16.22 -3.63
N PHE A 170 -5.67 -16.40 -3.89
CA PHE A 170 -5.16 -16.90 -5.17
C PHE A 170 -5.67 -18.32 -5.46
N VAL A 171 -5.52 -19.23 -4.50
CA VAL A 171 -6.00 -20.61 -4.62
C VAL A 171 -7.53 -20.63 -4.78
N THR A 172 -8.25 -19.84 -3.99
CA THR A 172 -9.72 -19.76 -4.03
C THR A 172 -10.22 -19.20 -5.36
N ALA A 173 -9.59 -18.15 -5.86
CA ALA A 173 -9.93 -17.53 -7.14
C ALA A 173 -9.73 -18.53 -8.30
N MET A 174 -8.62 -19.29 -8.30
CA MET A 174 -8.40 -20.35 -9.29
C MET A 174 -9.41 -21.50 -9.15
N ALA A 175 -9.65 -21.99 -7.94
CA ALA A 175 -10.56 -23.13 -7.71
C ALA A 175 -12.01 -22.82 -8.10
N LEU A 176 -12.47 -21.59 -7.87
CA LEU A 176 -13.84 -21.15 -8.12
C LEU A 176 -14.02 -20.39 -9.44
N ASN A 177 -12.96 -20.25 -10.25
CA ASN A 177 -12.94 -19.44 -11.47
C ASN A 177 -13.45 -18.00 -11.25
N GLN A 178 -13.09 -17.41 -10.12
CA GLN A 178 -13.49 -16.05 -9.74
C GLN A 178 -12.38 -15.04 -10.03
N PRO A 179 -12.72 -13.75 -10.23
CA PRO A 179 -11.71 -12.70 -10.34
C PRO A 179 -10.93 -12.56 -9.02
N PHE A 180 -9.60 -12.49 -9.10
CA PHE A 180 -8.72 -12.45 -7.93
C PHE A 180 -8.98 -11.24 -7.02
N GLY A 181 -9.15 -10.06 -7.60
CA GLY A 181 -9.30 -8.80 -6.84
C GLY A 181 -10.43 -8.86 -5.80
N PRO A 182 -11.68 -9.15 -6.22
CA PRO A 182 -12.81 -9.30 -5.30
C PRO A 182 -12.61 -10.41 -4.25
N VAL A 183 -12.05 -11.57 -4.64
CA VAL A 183 -11.78 -12.68 -3.71
C VAL A 183 -10.77 -12.26 -2.64
N MET A 184 -9.73 -11.53 -3.01
CA MET A 184 -8.73 -11.01 -2.08
C MET A 184 -9.33 -10.04 -1.07
N VAL A 185 -10.17 -9.12 -1.53
CA VAL A 185 -10.88 -8.17 -0.68
C VAL A 185 -11.81 -8.92 0.28
N ALA A 186 -12.61 -9.87 -0.22
CA ALA A 186 -13.50 -10.68 0.60
C ALA A 186 -12.74 -11.47 1.67
N MET A 187 -11.62 -12.11 1.32
CA MET A 187 -10.78 -12.85 2.26
C MET A 187 -10.26 -11.94 3.38
N LEU A 188 -9.75 -10.75 3.05
CA LEU A 188 -9.28 -9.79 4.04
C LEU A 188 -10.43 -9.28 4.93
N LEU A 189 -11.62 -9.03 4.38
CA LEU A 189 -12.80 -8.60 5.13
C LEU A 189 -13.31 -9.66 6.11
N VAL A 190 -13.02 -10.94 5.88
CA VAL A 190 -13.35 -12.03 6.82
C VAL A 190 -12.24 -12.22 7.85
N VAL A 191 -10.99 -12.33 7.42
CA VAL A 191 -9.86 -12.68 8.28
C VAL A 191 -9.48 -11.54 9.23
N CYS A 192 -9.39 -10.30 8.73
CA CYS A 192 -8.91 -9.17 9.52
C CYS A 192 -9.78 -8.87 10.74
N PRO A 193 -11.12 -8.85 10.65
CA PRO A 193 -11.98 -8.68 11.82
C PRO A 193 -11.86 -9.82 12.83
N VAL A 194 -11.76 -11.08 12.39
CA VAL A 194 -11.57 -12.24 13.27
C VAL A 194 -10.28 -12.10 14.09
N VAL A 195 -9.18 -11.73 13.42
CA VAL A 195 -7.90 -11.46 14.10
C VAL A 195 -8.03 -10.29 15.08
N ALA A 196 -8.65 -9.19 14.66
CA ALA A 196 -8.82 -8.00 15.49
C ALA A 196 -9.69 -8.26 16.73
N LEU A 197 -10.67 -9.16 16.65
CA LEU A 197 -11.51 -9.58 17.77
C LEU A 197 -10.78 -10.52 18.72
N ALA A 198 -9.90 -11.38 18.22
CA ALA A 198 -9.12 -12.31 19.04
C ALA A 198 -8.17 -11.59 20.01
N GLY A 199 -7.61 -10.44 19.62
CA GLY A 199 -6.71 -9.66 20.49
C GLY A 199 -7.38 -8.75 21.53
N ARG A 200 -8.72 -8.76 21.62
CA ARG A 200 -9.46 -8.02 22.67
C ARG A 200 -9.66 -8.81 23.97
N ARG A 201 -9.13 -10.04 24.04
CA ARG A 201 -9.15 -10.90 25.23
C ARG A 201 -7.83 -10.78 25.97
#